data_AF-A0A958KCX5-F1
#
_entry.id   AF-A0A958KCX5-F1
#
_cell.length_a   1.000
_cell.length_b   1.000
_cell.length_c   1.000
_cell.angle_alpha   90.00
_cell.angle_beta   90.00
_cell.angle_gamma   90.00
#
_symmetry.space_group_name_H-M   'P 1'
#
loop_
_entity.id
_entity.type
_entity.pdbx_description
1 polymer ?
#
loop_
_entity_poly.entity_id
_entity_poly.type
_entity_poly.pdbx_seq_one_letter_code
_entity_poly.pdbx_strand_id
1 'polypeptide(L)'
;GEVGGKVFRDYDSDGVQDALEPNFAPSGTVVRGYDTSGDILATSAVSSNGEYTLGSISVENGVRLELSGITDSFEEGTHGSGSASTVRFVSSAGCSYNFAIQNPVQYCQDDPDIAISCFQSGTGVGNSAAGLISFAYSATGIPAAYGGTAVNPSADVTVAELGTVWGSAYQKESKRLFLASFLKRHSGFGPQGIGGVYVVDYSADPPTLSGSFTLSGLNPSNGGASVNLGSITRSTVNGAIAADNDLSNDSEEPSIDLDAFNKVGTISYG
;
A
#
# COMPACT_ATOMS: atom_id res chain seq x y z
N GLY A 1 -40.75 -20.37 0.04
CA GLY A 1 -40.24 -19.12 0.65
C GLY A 1 -39.48 -18.36 -0.41
N GLU A 2 -39.20 -17.09 -0.17
CA GLU A 2 -38.51 -16.22 -1.13
C GLU A 2 -37.00 -16.52 -1.19
N VAL A 3 -36.39 -16.33 -2.35
CA VAL A 3 -34.93 -16.40 -2.55
C VAL A 3 -34.41 -15.05 -3.01
N GLY A 4 -33.48 -14.45 -2.27
CA GLY A 4 -32.94 -13.14 -2.59
C GLY A 4 -31.65 -12.82 -1.84
N GLY A 5 -31.15 -11.60 -2.01
CA GLY A 5 -29.94 -11.12 -1.37
C GLY A 5 -29.50 -9.76 -1.87
N LYS A 6 -28.26 -9.41 -1.52
CA LYS A 6 -27.60 -8.17 -1.95
C LYS A 6 -26.38 -8.43 -2.82
N VAL A 7 -26.05 -7.47 -3.65
CA VAL A 7 -24.78 -7.38 -4.37
C VAL A 7 -24.10 -6.09 -3.92
N PHE A 8 -22.87 -6.19 -3.46
CA PHE A 8 -22.13 -5.06 -2.88
C PHE A 8 -20.67 -5.08 -3.31
N ARG A 9 -20.04 -3.90 -3.25
CA ARG A 9 -18.60 -3.75 -3.50
C ARG A 9 -17.84 -4.02 -2.21
N ASP A 10 -17.03 -5.06 -2.26
CA ASP A 10 -16.16 -5.52 -1.18
C ASP A 10 -14.77 -4.91 -1.40
N TYR A 11 -14.43 -3.90 -0.61
CA TYR A 11 -13.21 -3.10 -0.76
C TYR A 11 -12.02 -3.68 -0.02
N ASP A 12 -12.23 -4.35 1.10
CA ASP A 12 -11.17 -4.98 1.89
C ASP A 12 -11.04 -6.49 1.65
N SER A 13 -11.91 -7.05 0.81
CA SER A 13 -11.90 -8.43 0.35
C SER A 13 -12.19 -9.45 1.47
N ASP A 14 -13.01 -9.09 2.46
CA ASP A 14 -13.37 -9.96 3.59
C ASP A 14 -14.67 -10.77 3.36
N GLY A 15 -15.43 -10.43 2.32
CA GLY A 15 -16.69 -11.07 1.94
C GLY A 15 -17.88 -10.70 2.84
N VAL A 16 -17.84 -9.59 3.57
CA VAL A 16 -18.92 -9.04 4.39
C VAL A 16 -19.19 -7.61 3.92
N GLN A 17 -20.46 -7.19 3.86
CA GLN A 17 -20.76 -5.80 3.49
C GLN A 17 -20.57 -4.88 4.70
N ASP A 18 -19.51 -4.09 4.68
CA ASP A 18 -19.21 -3.12 5.73
C ASP A 18 -19.97 -1.79 5.57
N ALA A 19 -19.96 -0.98 6.63
CA ALA A 19 -20.74 0.27 6.70
C ALA A 19 -20.39 1.30 5.59
N LEU A 20 -19.15 1.28 5.10
CA LEU A 20 -18.66 2.17 4.05
C LEU A 20 -18.65 1.51 2.66
N GLU A 21 -19.12 0.26 2.58
CA GLU A 21 -19.15 -0.50 1.34
C GLU A 21 -20.47 -0.33 0.60
N PRO A 22 -20.43 0.28 -0.59
CA PRO A 22 -21.63 0.59 -1.32
C PRO A 22 -22.22 -0.66 -1.97
N ASN A 23 -23.54 -0.66 -2.10
CA ASN A 23 -24.25 -1.58 -2.98
C ASN A 23 -23.72 -1.49 -4.41
N PHE A 24 -23.84 -2.59 -5.16
CA PHE A 24 -23.41 -2.69 -6.54
C PHE A 24 -24.60 -3.00 -7.45
N ALA A 25 -24.83 -2.11 -8.42
CA ALA A 25 -25.95 -2.23 -9.36
C ALA A 25 -25.71 -1.47 -10.68
N PRO A 26 -24.64 -1.74 -11.43
CA PRO A 26 -24.53 -1.20 -12.78
C PRO A 26 -25.63 -1.77 -13.69
N SER A 27 -25.86 -1.09 -14.81
CA SER A 27 -26.86 -1.51 -15.79
C SER A 27 -26.54 -2.91 -16.33
N GLY A 28 -27.52 -3.80 -16.33
CA GLY A 28 -27.39 -5.17 -16.84
C GLY A 28 -26.97 -6.21 -15.80
N THR A 29 -26.74 -5.82 -14.54
CA THR A 29 -26.48 -6.78 -13.47
C THR A 29 -27.75 -7.57 -13.14
N VAL A 30 -27.67 -8.89 -13.25
CA VAL A 30 -28.80 -9.80 -13.01
C VAL A 30 -28.34 -11.03 -12.24
N VAL A 31 -29.24 -11.53 -11.39
CA VAL A 31 -29.10 -12.84 -10.74
C VAL A 31 -30.04 -13.83 -11.41
N ARG A 32 -29.53 -15.00 -11.78
CA ARG A 32 -30.31 -16.11 -12.32
C ARG A 32 -30.27 -17.29 -11.36
N GLY A 33 -31.42 -17.91 -11.12
CA GLY A 33 -31.52 -19.17 -10.41
C GLY A 33 -31.69 -20.32 -11.40
N TYR A 34 -30.83 -21.32 -11.31
CA TYR A 34 -30.85 -22.52 -12.15
C TYR A 34 -31.18 -23.75 -11.31
N ASP A 35 -31.92 -24.68 -11.89
CA ASP A 35 -32.11 -26.00 -11.31
C ASP A 35 -30.90 -26.93 -11.54
N THR A 36 -31.00 -28.18 -11.09
CA THR A 36 -29.95 -29.19 -11.24
C THR A 36 -29.72 -29.65 -12.69
N SER A 37 -30.68 -29.40 -13.58
CA SER A 37 -30.60 -29.72 -15.01
C SER A 37 -29.95 -28.57 -15.81
N GLY A 38 -29.80 -27.40 -15.20
CA GLY A 38 -29.28 -26.19 -15.82
C GLY A 38 -30.36 -25.30 -16.43
N ASP A 39 -31.64 -25.55 -16.15
CA ASP A 39 -32.75 -24.73 -16.61
C ASP A 39 -32.96 -23.51 -15.71
N ILE A 40 -33.29 -22.35 -16.30
CA ILE A 40 -33.53 -21.11 -15.55
C ILE A 40 -34.91 -21.21 -14.86
N LEU A 41 -34.91 -21.15 -13.53
CA LEU A 41 -36.11 -21.06 -12.70
C LEU A 41 -36.63 -19.63 -12.60
N ALA A 42 -35.72 -18.66 -12.46
CA ALA A 42 -36.04 -17.25 -12.34
C ALA A 42 -34.86 -16.36 -12.72
N THR A 43 -35.15 -15.12 -13.08
CA THR A 43 -34.16 -14.05 -13.31
C THR A 43 -34.63 -12.79 -12.61
N SER A 44 -33.72 -12.10 -11.94
CA SER A 44 -33.98 -10.83 -11.27
C SER A 44 -32.91 -9.81 -11.64
N ALA A 45 -33.33 -8.61 -12.01
CA ALA A 45 -32.41 -7.49 -12.12
C ALA A 45 -32.01 -7.01 -10.73
N VAL A 46 -30.73 -6.70 -10.54
CA VAL A 46 -30.27 -6.08 -9.30
C VAL A 46 -30.76 -4.64 -9.28
N SER A 47 -31.52 -4.28 -8.23
CA SER A 47 -32.06 -2.94 -8.05
C SER A 47 -30.94 -1.93 -7.78
N SER A 48 -31.23 -0.63 -7.88
CA SER A 48 -30.27 0.43 -7.54
C SER A 48 -29.73 0.36 -6.10
N ASN A 49 -30.42 -0.36 -5.22
CA ASN A 49 -30.01 -0.60 -3.84
C ASN A 49 -29.18 -1.88 -3.68
N GLY A 50 -28.74 -2.50 -4.78
CA GLY A 50 -27.99 -3.76 -4.77
C GLY A 50 -28.83 -4.99 -4.44
N GLU A 51 -30.14 -4.85 -4.22
CA GLU A 51 -31.01 -5.95 -3.82
C GLU A 51 -31.56 -6.69 -5.04
N TYR A 52 -31.70 -8.01 -4.91
CA TYR A 52 -32.40 -8.85 -5.88
C TYR A 52 -33.34 -9.82 -5.17
N THR A 53 -34.42 -10.19 -5.85
CA THR A 53 -35.33 -11.27 -5.44
C THR A 53 -35.76 -12.11 -6.64
N LEU A 54 -35.63 -13.42 -6.52
CA LEU A 54 -36.15 -14.41 -7.47
C LEU A 54 -37.59 -14.81 -7.13
N GLY A 55 -38.19 -14.22 -6.09
CA GLY A 55 -39.50 -14.60 -5.60
C GLY A 55 -39.52 -16.01 -4.99
N SER A 56 -40.68 -16.63 -5.00
CA SER A 56 -40.88 -17.98 -4.43
C SER A 56 -40.57 -19.08 -5.45
N ILE A 57 -39.28 -19.35 -5.68
CA ILE A 57 -38.82 -20.51 -6.46
C ILE A 57 -38.72 -21.77 -5.58
N SER A 58 -38.84 -22.95 -6.19
CA SER A 58 -38.58 -24.21 -5.49
C SER A 58 -37.08 -24.40 -5.30
N VAL A 59 -36.68 -24.76 -4.08
CA VAL A 59 -35.28 -24.96 -3.66
C VAL A 59 -35.01 -26.39 -3.15
N GLU A 60 -36.03 -27.26 -3.21
CA GLU A 60 -36.02 -28.60 -2.61
C GLU A 60 -34.91 -29.51 -3.19
N ASN A 61 -34.57 -29.32 -4.46
CA ASN A 61 -33.49 -30.05 -5.14
C ASN A 61 -32.17 -29.27 -5.23
N GLY A 62 -32.07 -28.14 -4.53
CA GLY A 62 -30.97 -27.19 -4.67
C GLY A 62 -31.12 -26.29 -5.90
N VAL A 63 -30.66 -25.06 -5.76
CA VAL A 63 -30.64 -24.04 -6.83
C VAL A 63 -29.24 -23.45 -6.93
N ARG A 64 -28.74 -23.32 -8.15
CA ARG A 64 -27.51 -22.56 -8.44
C ARG A 64 -27.89 -21.12 -8.78
N LEU A 65 -27.51 -20.19 -7.93
CA LEU A 65 -27.58 -18.76 -8.19
C LEU A 65 -26.32 -18.32 -8.94
N GLU A 66 -26.48 -17.49 -9.96
CA GLU A 66 -25.39 -16.95 -10.76
C GLU A 66 -25.59 -15.45 -10.97
N LEU A 67 -24.62 -14.67 -10.52
CA LEU A 67 -24.52 -13.24 -10.78
C LEU A 67 -23.85 -13.03 -12.14
N SER A 68 -24.46 -12.21 -13.00
CA SER A 68 -23.90 -11.83 -14.30
C SER A 68 -24.11 -10.34 -14.56
N GLY A 69 -23.43 -9.80 -15.57
CA GLY A 69 -23.47 -8.37 -15.86
C GLY A 69 -22.62 -7.55 -14.88
N ILE A 70 -21.56 -8.15 -14.34
CA ILE A 70 -20.43 -7.41 -13.76
C ILE A 70 -19.59 -6.88 -14.93
N THR A 71 -19.24 -5.58 -14.93
CA THR A 71 -18.43 -4.97 -15.99
C THR A 71 -16.97 -5.36 -15.85
N ASP A 72 -16.17 -5.37 -16.93
CA ASP A 72 -14.76 -5.80 -17.00
C ASP A 72 -13.78 -5.20 -15.96
N SER A 73 -14.18 -4.17 -15.22
CA SER A 73 -13.40 -3.59 -14.11
C SER A 73 -13.68 -4.22 -12.74
N PHE A 74 -14.60 -5.17 -12.65
CA PHE A 74 -14.96 -5.86 -11.42
C PHE A 74 -14.79 -7.36 -11.59
N GLU A 75 -14.29 -7.98 -10.53
CA GLU A 75 -14.08 -9.41 -10.38
C GLU A 75 -14.97 -9.93 -9.25
N GLU A 76 -15.05 -11.25 -9.14
CA GLU A 76 -15.65 -11.91 -7.99
C GLU A 76 -14.92 -11.55 -6.69
N GLY A 77 -15.69 -11.19 -5.65
CA GLY A 77 -15.17 -10.92 -4.31
C GLY A 77 -14.78 -12.19 -3.56
N THR A 78 -14.22 -12.03 -2.36
CA THR A 78 -13.80 -13.15 -1.53
C THR A 78 -15.00 -13.98 -1.08
N HIS A 79 -14.82 -15.30 -1.05
CA HIS A 79 -15.79 -16.22 -0.45
C HIS A 79 -15.68 -16.15 1.08
N GLY A 80 -16.40 -15.21 1.69
CA GLY A 80 -16.44 -14.96 3.13
C GLY A 80 -17.68 -15.51 3.82
N SER A 81 -17.91 -15.07 5.06
CA SER A 81 -19.13 -15.43 5.82
C SER A 81 -20.37 -14.65 5.38
N GLY A 82 -20.20 -13.47 4.77
CA GLY A 82 -21.28 -12.58 4.35
C GLY A 82 -21.68 -12.72 2.87
N SER A 83 -20.83 -13.34 2.05
CA SER A 83 -20.98 -13.47 0.60
C SER A 83 -20.42 -14.81 0.10
N ALA A 84 -20.53 -15.06 -1.21
CA ALA A 84 -19.85 -16.16 -1.89
C ALA A 84 -19.22 -15.59 -3.19
N SER A 85 -18.63 -16.46 -4.01
CA SER A 85 -18.26 -16.09 -5.39
C SER A 85 -19.50 -15.69 -6.20
N THR A 86 -19.30 -15.31 -7.48
CA THR A 86 -20.39 -15.01 -8.42
C THR A 86 -21.37 -16.17 -8.64
N VAL A 87 -21.08 -17.35 -8.11
CA VAL A 87 -21.94 -18.54 -8.11
C VAL A 87 -22.21 -19.00 -6.67
N ARG A 88 -23.47 -19.31 -6.36
CA ARG A 88 -23.87 -19.84 -5.05
C ARG A 88 -24.84 -21.00 -5.19
N PHE A 89 -24.72 -22.01 -4.33
CA PHE A 89 -25.69 -23.09 -4.24
C PHE A 89 -26.54 -22.91 -2.99
N VAL A 90 -27.87 -22.97 -3.15
CA VAL A 90 -28.84 -22.75 -2.07
C VAL A 90 -29.84 -23.91 -2.01
N SER A 91 -30.16 -24.36 -0.81
CA SER A 91 -31.09 -25.49 -0.56
C SER A 91 -32.26 -25.13 0.36
N SER A 92 -32.41 -23.84 0.66
CA SER A 92 -33.49 -23.31 1.48
C SER A 92 -33.94 -21.95 0.93
N ALA A 93 -35.13 -21.51 1.33
CA ALA A 93 -35.54 -20.14 1.08
C ALA A 93 -34.78 -19.20 2.04
N GLY A 94 -34.52 -17.97 1.60
CA GLY A 94 -33.79 -16.97 2.37
C GLY A 94 -33.44 -15.74 1.52
N CYS A 95 -33.27 -14.60 2.18
CA CYS A 95 -32.93 -13.33 1.52
C CYS A 95 -31.53 -12.82 1.91
N SER A 96 -30.64 -13.73 2.31
CA SER A 96 -29.26 -13.43 2.72
C SER A 96 -28.24 -14.07 1.78
N TYR A 97 -28.64 -14.36 0.54
CA TYR A 97 -27.76 -14.93 -0.47
C TYR A 97 -26.98 -13.83 -1.17
N ASN A 98 -26.12 -13.14 -0.43
CA ASN A 98 -25.37 -12.01 -1.00
C ASN A 98 -24.21 -12.45 -1.90
N PHE A 99 -23.84 -11.54 -2.81
CA PHE A 99 -22.68 -11.62 -3.69
C PHE A 99 -21.76 -10.43 -3.42
N ALA A 100 -20.48 -10.71 -3.19
CA ALA A 100 -19.44 -9.69 -3.12
C ALA A 100 -18.77 -9.59 -4.49
N ILE A 101 -18.47 -8.37 -4.90
CA ILE A 101 -17.69 -8.10 -6.11
C ILE A 101 -16.62 -7.07 -5.77
N GLN A 102 -15.45 -7.17 -6.39
CA GLN A 102 -14.29 -6.36 -6.05
C GLN A 102 -13.67 -5.75 -7.29
N ASN A 103 -13.15 -4.54 -7.16
CA ASN A 103 -12.27 -3.96 -8.17
C ASN A 103 -10.86 -3.90 -7.56
N PRO A 104 -9.88 -4.62 -8.12
CA PRO A 104 -8.52 -4.64 -7.57
C PRO A 104 -7.89 -3.25 -7.38
N VAL A 105 -8.24 -2.27 -8.22
CA VAL A 105 -7.77 -0.88 -8.10
C VAL A 105 -8.39 -0.17 -6.89
N GLN A 106 -9.59 -0.60 -6.48
CA GLN A 106 -10.31 -0.06 -5.32
C GLN A 106 -9.97 -0.81 -4.02
N TYR A 107 -9.15 -1.86 -4.07
CA TYR A 107 -8.76 -2.59 -2.86
C TYR A 107 -8.12 -1.68 -1.83
N CYS A 108 -8.70 -1.69 -0.64
CA CYS A 108 -8.28 -0.97 0.54
C CYS A 108 -8.22 -1.96 1.70
N GLN A 109 -7.00 -2.29 2.13
CA GLN A 109 -6.80 -3.07 3.35
C GLN A 109 -7.40 -2.30 4.55
N ASP A 110 -8.09 -3.02 5.44
CA ASP A 110 -8.75 -2.44 6.63
C ASP A 110 -7.75 -1.74 7.56
N ASP A 111 -6.63 -2.41 7.88
CA ASP A 111 -5.54 -1.85 8.68
C ASP A 111 -4.20 -1.97 7.92
N PRO A 112 -3.85 -1.00 7.05
CA PRO A 112 -2.60 -1.01 6.30
C PRO A 112 -1.42 -0.57 7.18
N ASP A 113 -0.22 -1.10 6.90
CA ASP A 113 1.00 -0.54 7.49
C ASP A 113 1.34 0.82 6.88
N ILE A 114 1.82 1.73 7.72
CA ILE A 114 2.41 3.01 7.33
C ILE A 114 3.92 2.90 7.45
N ALA A 115 4.65 3.29 6.39
CA ALA A 115 6.10 3.42 6.43
C ALA A 115 6.51 4.90 6.55
N ILE A 116 7.44 5.21 7.45
CA ILE A 116 7.93 6.58 7.72
C ILE A 116 9.46 6.58 7.78
N SER A 117 10.09 7.55 7.11
CA SER A 117 11.54 7.72 7.17
C SER A 117 11.99 8.36 8.48
N CYS A 118 13.15 7.92 8.96
CA CYS A 118 13.80 8.42 10.16
C CYS A 118 15.17 8.99 9.78
N PHE A 119 15.49 10.16 10.31
CA PHE A 119 16.75 10.85 9.99
C PHE A 119 17.57 11.04 11.24
N GLN A 120 18.88 10.86 11.09
CA GLN A 120 19.84 11.12 12.15
C GLN A 120 20.89 12.11 11.67
N SER A 121 21.44 12.90 12.61
CA SER A 121 22.56 13.80 12.34
C SER A 121 23.81 13.00 11.95
N GLY A 122 24.68 13.62 11.16
CA GLY A 122 25.92 13.04 10.68
C GLY A 122 25.81 12.41 9.30
N THR A 123 26.84 11.66 8.93
CA THR A 123 26.97 11.06 7.59
C THR A 123 26.03 9.88 7.36
N GLY A 124 25.64 9.20 8.44
CA GLY A 124 24.93 7.92 8.39
C GLY A 124 25.83 6.70 8.17
N VAL A 125 27.14 6.88 7.92
CA VAL A 125 28.05 5.75 7.66
C VAL A 125 28.15 4.85 8.89
N GLY A 126 27.84 3.56 8.73
CA GLY A 126 27.85 2.58 9.81
C GLY A 126 26.75 2.77 10.86
N ASN A 127 25.81 3.68 10.63
CA ASN A 127 24.71 3.94 11.54
C ASN A 127 23.61 2.89 11.39
N SER A 128 23.46 2.05 12.42
CA SER A 128 22.48 0.96 12.50
C SER A 128 21.13 1.37 13.08
N ALA A 129 20.90 2.65 13.38
CA ALA A 129 19.58 3.14 13.75
C ALA A 129 18.60 2.97 12.58
N ALA A 130 17.30 2.92 12.88
CA ALA A 130 16.28 2.83 11.85
C ALA A 130 16.27 4.10 10.98
N GLY A 131 16.47 3.94 9.68
CA GLY A 131 16.31 4.96 8.64
C GLY A 131 14.91 4.91 7.99
N LEU A 132 14.25 3.76 8.09
CA LEU A 132 12.84 3.56 7.74
C LEU A 132 12.20 2.67 8.79
N ILE A 133 11.00 3.05 9.23
CA ILE A 133 10.17 2.23 10.11
C ILE A 133 8.80 1.97 9.49
N SER A 134 8.17 0.86 9.86
CA SER A 134 6.76 0.57 9.55
C SER A 134 5.96 0.12 10.76
N PHE A 135 4.67 0.41 10.76
CA PHE A 135 3.70 0.02 11.79
C PHE A 135 2.26 0.13 11.27
N ALA A 136 1.34 -0.64 11.84
CA ALA A 136 -0.07 -0.63 11.48
C ALA A 136 -0.71 0.75 11.65
N TYR A 137 -1.60 1.15 10.73
CA TYR A 137 -2.33 2.42 10.79
C TYR A 137 -3.09 2.59 12.11
N SER A 138 -3.67 1.51 12.63
CA SER A 138 -4.41 1.49 13.90
C SER A 138 -3.51 1.52 15.15
N ALA A 139 -2.18 1.44 15.00
CA ALA A 139 -1.26 1.39 16.13
C ALA A 139 -1.34 2.65 17.00
N THR A 140 -1.49 2.47 18.31
CA THR A 140 -1.59 3.57 19.28
C THR A 140 -0.75 3.30 20.53
N GLY A 141 -0.41 4.36 21.25
CA GLY A 141 0.32 4.29 22.52
C GLY A 141 1.83 4.52 22.39
N ILE A 142 2.54 4.31 23.49
CA ILE A 142 4.00 4.49 23.57
C ILE A 142 4.67 3.14 23.27
N PRO A 143 5.62 3.05 22.32
CA PRO A 143 6.33 1.82 22.05
C PRO A 143 7.05 1.27 23.29
N ALA A 144 7.11 -0.06 23.42
CA ALA A 144 7.76 -0.74 24.54
C ALA A 144 9.23 -0.33 24.74
N ALA A 145 9.96 -0.03 23.65
CA ALA A 145 11.34 0.46 23.70
C ALA A 145 11.49 1.81 24.42
N TYR A 146 10.40 2.59 24.52
CA TYR A 146 10.35 3.89 25.20
C TYR A 146 9.54 3.84 26.51
N GLY A 147 9.40 2.66 27.11
CA GLY A 147 8.77 2.48 28.42
C GLY A 147 7.24 2.41 28.38
N GLY A 148 6.64 2.23 27.21
CA GLY A 148 5.21 1.97 27.07
C GLY A 148 4.86 0.48 26.96
N THR A 149 3.66 0.20 26.46
CA THR A 149 3.14 -1.17 26.25
C THR A 149 2.77 -1.46 24.79
N ALA A 150 2.88 -0.47 23.89
CA ALA A 150 2.58 -0.67 22.48
C ALA A 150 3.70 -1.47 21.80
N VAL A 151 3.35 -2.19 20.74
CA VAL A 151 4.31 -2.89 19.89
C VAL A 151 5.29 -1.88 19.30
N ASN A 152 6.58 -2.23 19.24
CA ASN A 152 7.56 -1.37 18.60
C ASN A 152 7.35 -1.37 17.08
N PRO A 153 7.46 -0.22 16.40
CA PRO A 153 7.56 -0.20 14.95
C PRO A 153 8.67 -1.12 14.45
N SER A 154 8.45 -1.76 13.30
CA SER A 154 9.50 -2.49 12.60
C SER A 154 10.59 -1.51 12.15
N ALA A 155 11.85 -1.90 12.29
CA ALA A 155 12.98 -1.18 11.74
C ALA A 155 13.35 -1.82 10.40
N ASP A 156 12.83 -1.26 9.30
CA ASP A 156 12.85 -1.91 7.99
C ASP A 156 14.20 -1.75 7.27
N VAL A 157 14.81 -0.57 7.38
CA VAL A 157 16.08 -0.23 6.73
C VAL A 157 16.87 0.69 7.66
N THR A 158 18.20 0.55 7.70
CA THR A 158 19.05 1.39 8.55
C THR A 158 19.33 2.77 7.93
N VAL A 159 19.75 3.73 8.76
CA VAL A 159 20.24 5.05 8.28
C VAL A 159 21.42 4.88 7.32
N ALA A 160 22.32 3.93 7.57
CA ALA A 160 23.46 3.66 6.69
C ALA A 160 23.07 3.20 5.28
N GLU A 161 21.95 2.49 5.14
CA GLU A 161 21.48 1.95 3.88
C GLU A 161 20.62 2.94 3.09
N LEU A 162 19.91 3.85 3.77
CA LEU A 162 18.91 4.73 3.16
C LEU A 162 19.29 6.21 3.14
N GLY A 163 19.88 6.71 4.24
CA GLY A 163 20.08 8.13 4.49
C GLY A 163 18.79 8.95 4.40
N THR A 164 18.87 10.15 3.82
CA THR A 164 17.73 11.10 3.77
C THR A 164 16.84 10.91 2.53
N VAL A 165 15.58 10.53 2.75
CA VAL A 165 14.55 10.34 1.72
C VAL A 165 13.23 11.05 2.07
N TRP A 166 12.51 11.55 1.07
CA TRP A 166 11.20 12.20 1.25
C TRP A 166 10.15 11.79 0.22
N GLY A 167 10.54 11.64 -1.05
CA GLY A 167 9.62 11.14 -2.07
C GLY A 167 9.37 9.65 -1.86
N SER A 168 8.11 9.24 -1.65
CA SER A 168 7.73 7.84 -1.44
C SER A 168 6.61 7.43 -2.39
N ALA A 169 6.72 6.23 -2.98
CA ALA A 169 5.65 5.63 -3.76
C ALA A 169 5.61 4.12 -3.54
N TYR A 170 4.45 3.57 -3.18
CA TYR A 170 4.26 2.14 -2.98
C TYR A 170 3.58 1.50 -4.18
N GLN A 171 4.19 0.47 -4.75
CA GLN A 171 3.62 -0.37 -5.80
C GLN A 171 2.99 -1.61 -5.17
N LYS A 172 1.66 -1.63 -5.11
CA LYS A 172 0.88 -2.69 -4.43
C LYS A 172 1.13 -4.07 -5.03
N GLU A 173 1.25 -4.17 -6.36
CA GLU A 173 1.32 -5.44 -7.08
C GLU A 173 2.63 -6.20 -6.81
N SER A 174 3.74 -5.47 -6.67
CA SER A 174 5.06 -6.05 -6.40
C SER A 174 5.46 -5.93 -4.92
N LYS A 175 4.64 -5.27 -4.10
CA LYS A 175 4.90 -4.94 -2.70
C LYS A 175 6.19 -4.16 -2.50
N ARG A 176 6.44 -3.16 -3.36
CA ARG A 176 7.68 -2.36 -3.32
C ARG A 176 7.44 -0.92 -2.96
N LEU A 177 8.18 -0.43 -1.97
CA LEU A 177 8.25 1.00 -1.62
C LEU A 177 9.49 1.62 -2.27
N PHE A 178 9.25 2.61 -3.14
CA PHE A 178 10.29 3.42 -3.77
C PHE A 178 10.49 4.69 -2.95
N LEU A 179 11.74 4.99 -2.60
CA LEU A 179 12.13 6.13 -1.79
C LEU A 179 13.19 6.97 -2.52
N ALA A 180 12.92 8.26 -2.70
CA ALA A 180 13.80 9.19 -3.40
C ALA A 180 14.56 10.08 -2.41
N SER A 181 15.86 10.24 -2.64
CA SER A 181 16.75 11.05 -1.81
C SER A 181 16.33 12.51 -1.80
N PHE A 182 16.54 13.19 -0.67
CA PHE A 182 16.37 14.64 -0.58
C PHE A 182 17.47 15.26 0.28
N LEU A 183 17.80 16.53 0.02
CA LEU A 183 18.78 17.24 0.82
C LEU A 183 18.16 17.66 2.15
N LYS A 184 18.55 16.98 3.23
CA LYS A 184 18.29 17.43 4.60
C LYS A 184 19.56 17.99 5.21
N ARG A 185 19.50 19.18 5.81
CA ARG A 185 20.64 19.73 6.57
C ARG A 185 21.05 18.79 7.70
N HIS A 186 22.35 18.70 7.95
CA HIS A 186 23.00 17.93 9.02
C HIS A 186 22.88 16.41 8.89
N SER A 187 22.21 15.89 7.87
CA SER A 187 22.03 14.45 7.64
C SER A 187 22.53 14.05 6.26
N GLY A 188 23.34 12.99 6.21
CA GLY A 188 23.92 12.45 4.99
C GLY A 188 22.91 11.77 4.07
N PHE A 189 23.25 11.73 2.78
CA PHE A 189 22.57 10.86 1.82
C PHE A 189 22.97 9.41 2.06
N GLY A 190 22.12 8.47 1.65
CA GLY A 190 22.50 7.06 1.58
C GLY A 190 23.53 6.79 0.46
N PRO A 191 23.89 5.50 0.25
CA PRO A 191 24.95 5.09 -0.68
C PRO A 191 24.83 5.58 -2.13
N GLN A 192 23.61 5.84 -2.63
CA GLN A 192 23.37 6.34 -3.99
C GLN A 192 23.46 7.88 -4.12
N GLY A 193 23.74 8.57 -3.01
CA GLY A 193 23.95 10.02 -2.97
C GLY A 193 22.70 10.82 -3.33
N ILE A 194 22.93 11.99 -3.94
CA ILE A 194 21.90 12.99 -4.25
C ILE A 194 20.85 12.55 -5.26
N GLY A 195 21.16 11.54 -6.07
CA GLY A 195 20.23 10.99 -7.05
C GLY A 195 19.63 9.65 -6.66
N GLY A 196 19.77 9.27 -5.39
CA GLY A 196 19.39 7.95 -4.90
C GLY A 196 17.91 7.68 -4.99
N VAL A 197 17.58 6.52 -5.55
CA VAL A 197 16.28 5.86 -5.45
C VAL A 197 16.52 4.50 -4.82
N TYR A 198 15.82 4.23 -3.73
CA TYR A 198 15.93 3.02 -2.92
C TYR A 198 14.62 2.24 -3.00
N VAL A 199 14.71 0.91 -3.05
CA VAL A 199 13.56 0.02 -3.25
C VAL A 199 13.50 -0.97 -2.08
N VAL A 200 12.52 -0.78 -1.21
CA VAL A 200 12.24 -1.69 -0.10
C VAL A 200 11.16 -2.68 -0.52
N ASP A 201 11.42 -3.96 -0.33
CA ASP A 201 10.54 -5.07 -0.69
C ASP A 201 9.83 -5.59 0.57
N TYR A 202 8.50 -5.51 0.56
CA TYR A 202 7.56 -5.95 1.60
C TYR A 202 6.89 -7.29 1.25
N SER A 203 7.45 -8.07 0.32
CA SER A 203 6.95 -9.42 0.00
C SER A 203 7.27 -10.46 1.08
N ALA A 204 8.20 -10.16 1.98
CA ALA A 204 8.57 -10.97 3.13
C ALA A 204 8.62 -10.13 4.42
N ASP A 205 8.58 -10.80 5.55
CA ASP A 205 8.77 -10.24 6.90
C ASP A 205 10.06 -10.86 7.50
N PRO A 206 11.10 -10.06 7.83
CA PRO A 206 11.14 -8.60 7.73
C PRO A 206 11.29 -8.07 6.30
N PRO A 207 10.84 -6.82 6.03
CA PRO A 207 11.12 -6.13 4.76
C PRO A 207 12.62 -5.99 4.52
N THR A 208 13.02 -5.88 3.25
CA THR A 208 14.45 -5.75 2.88
C THR A 208 14.68 -4.68 1.84
N LEU A 209 15.85 -4.02 1.89
CA LEU A 209 16.32 -3.17 0.80
C LEU A 209 16.72 -4.06 -0.40
N SER A 210 15.79 -4.25 -1.32
CA SER A 210 15.95 -5.14 -2.49
C SER A 210 16.80 -4.55 -3.61
N GLY A 211 16.95 -3.23 -3.64
CA GLY A 211 17.77 -2.55 -4.64
C GLY A 211 17.90 -1.06 -4.41
N SER A 212 18.88 -0.46 -5.06
CA SER A 212 19.04 1.00 -5.13
C SER A 212 19.79 1.40 -6.39
N PHE A 213 19.51 2.60 -6.90
CA PHE A 213 20.18 3.17 -8.07
C PHE A 213 20.20 4.69 -7.98
N THR A 214 21.02 5.33 -8.81
CA THR A 214 21.03 6.79 -8.96
C THR A 214 20.52 7.20 -10.32
N LEU A 215 19.64 8.22 -10.39
CA LEU A 215 19.29 8.83 -11.67
C LEU A 215 20.25 9.94 -12.08
N SER A 216 21.05 10.47 -11.15
CA SER A 216 21.99 11.55 -11.47
C SER A 216 23.05 11.06 -12.46
N GLY A 217 23.26 11.83 -13.54
CA GLY A 217 24.20 11.49 -14.61
C GLY A 217 23.64 10.54 -15.67
N LEU A 218 22.41 10.04 -15.53
CA LEU A 218 21.82 9.18 -16.57
C LEU A 218 21.42 9.98 -17.81
N ASN A 219 21.80 9.47 -18.98
CA ASN A 219 21.41 10.01 -20.28
C ASN A 219 20.03 9.45 -20.68
N PRO A 220 19.02 10.31 -20.90
CA PRO A 220 17.70 9.82 -21.28
C PRO A 220 17.72 9.34 -22.74
N SER A 221 17.06 8.21 -23.00
CA SER A 221 17.06 7.55 -24.31
C SER A 221 16.37 8.37 -25.41
N ASN A 222 15.59 9.38 -25.04
CA ASN A 222 14.96 10.32 -25.97
C ASN A 222 15.89 11.47 -26.42
N GLY A 223 17.19 11.44 -26.08
CA GLY A 223 18.18 12.38 -26.60
C GLY A 223 18.29 13.71 -25.86
N GLY A 224 17.84 13.78 -24.61
CA GLY A 224 18.01 14.95 -23.72
C GLY A 224 19.37 15.01 -23.00
N ALA A 225 19.60 16.12 -22.29
CA ALA A 225 20.73 16.25 -21.38
C ALA A 225 20.66 15.23 -20.24
N SER A 226 21.82 14.85 -19.70
CA SER A 226 21.88 13.97 -18.54
C SER A 226 21.11 14.56 -17.37
N VAL A 227 20.44 13.71 -16.60
CA VAL A 227 19.72 14.13 -15.39
C VAL A 227 20.72 14.73 -14.40
N ASN A 228 20.53 16.01 -14.05
CA ASN A 228 21.37 16.71 -13.09
C ASN A 228 20.52 17.12 -11.88
N LEU A 229 20.84 16.55 -10.72
CA LEU A 229 20.14 16.79 -9.46
C LEU A 229 20.93 17.74 -8.54
N GLY A 230 21.89 18.49 -9.09
CA GLY A 230 22.73 19.42 -8.37
C GLY A 230 23.91 18.75 -7.68
N SER A 231 24.55 19.50 -6.78
CA SER A 231 25.69 19.05 -6.00
C SER A 231 25.70 19.70 -4.63
N ILE A 232 26.27 19.00 -3.66
CA ILE A 232 26.49 19.48 -2.32
C ILE A 232 27.96 19.30 -1.95
N THR A 233 28.53 20.30 -1.28
CA THR A 233 29.84 20.22 -0.67
C THR A 233 29.66 19.67 0.72
N ARG A 234 30.09 18.43 0.96
CA ARG A 234 30.12 17.79 2.28
C ARG A 234 31.36 16.92 2.39
N SER A 235 32.01 16.97 3.54
CA SER A 235 33.14 16.10 3.88
C SER A 235 32.72 15.15 4.99
N THR A 236 33.12 13.89 4.89
CA THR A 236 32.93 12.90 5.97
C THR A 236 34.12 12.96 6.91
N VAL A 237 33.86 13.13 8.20
CA VAL A 237 34.87 13.08 9.27
C VAL A 237 34.50 12.02 10.31
N ASN A 238 35.48 11.59 11.09
CA ASN A 238 35.28 10.68 12.21
C ASN A 238 35.51 11.42 13.52
N GLY A 239 34.46 11.60 14.34
CA GLY A 239 34.50 12.42 15.55
C GLY A 239 34.31 13.91 15.26
N ALA A 240 34.96 14.78 16.03
CA ALA A 240 34.74 16.23 15.95
C ALA A 240 34.99 16.82 14.54
N ILE A 241 34.14 17.78 14.16
CA ILE A 241 34.27 18.53 12.92
C ILE A 241 35.36 19.60 12.99
N ALA A 242 35.96 19.95 11.85
CA ALA A 242 37.01 20.97 11.77
C ALA A 242 36.71 22.11 10.78
N ALA A 243 35.75 21.90 9.88
CA ALA A 243 35.39 22.86 8.85
C ALA A 243 33.88 22.94 8.61
N ASP A 244 33.48 24.02 7.95
CA ASP A 244 32.13 24.14 7.42
C ASP A 244 31.87 23.02 6.41
N ASN A 245 30.70 22.40 6.53
CA ASN A 245 30.20 21.26 5.75
C ASN A 245 30.83 19.90 6.08
N ASP A 246 31.58 19.79 7.18
CA ASP A 246 31.91 18.49 7.74
C ASP A 246 30.65 17.86 8.36
N LEU A 247 30.39 16.61 7.97
CA LEU A 247 29.46 15.72 8.67
C LEU A 247 30.28 14.62 9.34
N SER A 248 30.01 14.40 10.63
CA SER A 248 30.66 13.34 11.39
C SER A 248 29.93 12.00 11.26
N ASN A 249 30.69 10.90 11.34
CA ASN A 249 30.12 9.57 11.60
C ASN A 249 29.56 9.44 13.03
N ASP A 250 30.02 10.29 13.96
CA ASP A 250 29.42 10.42 15.27
C ASP A 250 28.20 11.36 15.18
N SER A 251 27.01 10.80 15.36
CA SER A 251 25.76 11.56 15.24
C SER A 251 25.55 12.58 16.36
N GLU A 252 26.30 12.48 17.45
CA GLU A 252 26.22 13.41 18.59
C GLU A 252 27.09 14.66 18.38
N GLU A 253 28.00 14.62 17.40
CA GLU A 253 28.86 15.76 17.10
C GLU A 253 28.07 16.88 16.40
N PRO A 254 28.18 18.13 16.88
CA PRO A 254 27.55 19.25 16.23
C PRO A 254 28.14 19.45 14.83
N SER A 255 27.29 19.78 13.85
CA SER A 255 27.72 20.05 12.48
C SER A 255 27.33 21.45 12.03
N ILE A 256 28.17 22.05 11.18
CA ILE A 256 27.87 23.29 10.46
C ILE A 256 27.70 22.92 8.99
N ASP A 257 26.48 23.03 8.45
CA ASP A 257 26.14 22.57 7.10
C ASP A 257 25.69 23.75 6.24
N LEU A 258 26.66 24.59 5.86
CA LEU A 258 26.46 25.91 5.27
C LEU A 258 26.05 25.85 3.79
N ASP A 259 26.64 24.96 2.99
CA ASP A 259 26.25 24.75 1.60
C ASP A 259 24.85 24.15 1.53
N ALA A 260 24.50 23.24 2.44
CA ALA A 260 23.15 22.67 2.47
C ALA A 260 22.12 23.71 2.88
N PHE A 261 22.45 24.62 3.81
CA PHE A 261 21.57 25.72 4.19
C PHE A 261 21.10 26.54 2.98
N ASN A 262 21.99 26.80 2.03
CA ASN A 262 21.66 27.57 0.82
C ASN A 262 20.96 26.76 -0.27
N LYS A 263 21.02 25.42 -0.21
CA LYS A 263 20.60 24.53 -1.30
C LYS A 263 19.38 23.66 -1.00
N VAL A 264 18.91 23.61 0.25
CA VAL A 264 17.65 22.94 0.59
C VAL A 264 16.53 23.47 -0.32
N GLY A 265 15.75 22.58 -0.92
CA GLY A 265 14.68 22.98 -1.85
C GLY A 265 15.13 23.15 -3.31
N THR A 266 16.42 23.04 -3.63
CA THR A 266 16.96 23.41 -4.96
C THR A 266 17.77 22.31 -5.65
N ILE A 267 18.08 21.23 -4.93
CA ILE A 267 18.85 20.09 -5.43
C ILE A 267 18.17 18.80 -4.96
N SER A 268 18.60 17.64 -5.48
CA SER A 268 17.90 16.36 -5.27
C SER A 268 16.48 16.38 -5.84
N TYR A 269 15.59 15.50 -5.38
CA TYR A 269 14.21 15.38 -5.83
C TYR A 269 13.22 16.36 -5.16
N GLY A 270 13.71 17.36 -4.45
CA GLY A 270 12.90 18.31 -3.68
C GLY A 270 13.65 18.86 -2.48
#